data_AF-A0A371CWX0-F1
#
_entry.id   AF-A0A371CWX0-F1
#
_cell.length_a   1.000
_cell.length_b   1.000
_cell.length_c   1.000
_cell.angle_alpha   90.00
_cell.angle_beta   90.00
_cell.angle_gamma   90.00
#
_symmetry.space_group_name_H-M   'P 1'
#
loop_
_entity.id
_entity.type
_entity.pdbx_description
1 polymer ?
#
loop_
_entity_poly.entity_id
_entity_poly.type
_entity_poly.pdbx_seq_one_letter_code
_entity_poly.pdbx_strand_id
1 'polypeptide(L)'
;MTTADEEGEEEGEVQPTEWVLKARAYFEGVSDESWWVELVEAWFDFEEALGFPDGQAQKSWLSPKSRPEEVRYWINRGRKYDKPPKIKSLPSFSAQFRKWWARLQPSDRRDLEDVWPLLKNVPADANRWSDVKRGGCNGLFMVIMCLSWW
;
A
#
# COMPACT_ATOMS: atom_id res chain seq x y z
N MET A 1 18.84 47.16 -5.72
CA MET A 1 19.71 46.03 -5.36
C MET A 1 19.69 45.90 -3.84
N THR A 2 18.71 45.14 -3.33
CA THR A 2 18.52 44.64 -1.95
C THR A 2 17.36 43.63 -2.10
N THR A 3 17.54 42.32 -2.35
CA THR A 3 17.72 41.20 -1.38
C THR A 3 17.05 41.47 -0.04
N ALA A 4 16.20 40.66 0.54
CA ALA A 4 15.67 39.33 0.28
C ALA A 4 14.49 39.20 1.26
N ASP A 5 13.45 38.47 0.91
CA ASP A 5 12.53 37.85 1.87
C ASP A 5 12.01 36.58 1.18
N GLU A 6 12.89 35.57 1.13
CA GLU A 6 12.46 34.18 0.98
C GLU A 6 12.15 33.71 2.41
N GLU A 7 10.88 33.82 2.80
CA GLU A 7 10.36 33.12 3.97
C GLU A 7 10.47 31.62 3.70
N GLY A 8 11.47 30.99 4.32
CA GLY A 8 11.53 29.54 4.40
C GLY A 8 10.33 29.05 5.20
N GLU A 9 9.38 28.42 4.52
CA GLU A 9 8.38 27.58 5.18
C GLU A 9 9.15 26.50 5.97
N GLU A 10 9.10 26.57 7.29
CA GLU A 10 9.44 25.43 8.14
C GLU A 10 8.55 24.27 7.69
N GLU A 11 9.15 23.28 7.01
CA GLU A 11 8.50 21.99 6.75
C GLU A 11 8.21 21.35 8.10
N GLY A 12 7.02 21.64 8.65
CA GLY A 12 6.54 21.07 9.89
C GLY A 12 6.53 19.55 9.76
N GLU A 13 7.31 18.87 10.60
CA GLU A 13 7.40 17.42 10.65
C GLU A 13 5.99 16.82 10.82
N VAL A 14 5.51 16.14 9.78
CA VAL A 14 4.15 15.58 9.77
C VAL A 14 4.11 14.37 10.68
N GLN A 15 3.37 14.48 11.79
CA GLN A 15 3.33 13.42 12.79
C GLN A 15 2.52 12.20 12.31
N PRO A 16 2.96 10.96 12.61
CA PRO A 16 2.21 9.75 12.31
C PRO A 16 0.84 9.74 12.99
N THR A 17 -0.19 9.36 12.23
CA THR A 17 -1.55 9.22 12.75
C THR A 17 -1.72 7.93 13.59
N GLU A 18 -2.74 7.87 14.43
CA GLU A 18 -2.99 6.70 15.29
C GLU A 18 -3.22 5.40 14.48
N TRP A 19 -3.84 5.50 13.30
CA TRP A 19 -4.13 4.31 12.48
C TRP A 19 -2.85 3.69 11.91
N VAL A 20 -1.89 4.51 11.45
CA VAL A 20 -0.65 4.02 10.84
C VAL A 20 0.24 3.37 11.89
N LEU A 21 0.28 3.93 13.11
CA LEU A 21 0.98 3.34 14.25
C LEU A 21 0.40 1.98 14.64
N LYS A 22 -0.94 1.86 14.71
CA LYS A 22 -1.61 0.57 14.98
C LYS A 22 -1.36 -0.46 13.87
N ALA A 23 -1.36 -0.02 12.62
CA ALA A 23 -1.06 -0.88 11.47
C ALA A 23 0.39 -1.37 11.49
N ARG A 24 1.35 -0.49 11.75
CA ARG A 24 2.77 -0.82 11.90
C ARG A 24 2.99 -1.85 13.01
N ALA A 25 2.46 -1.59 14.21
CA ALA A 25 2.58 -2.51 15.34
C ALA A 25 1.96 -3.89 15.04
N TYR A 26 0.85 -3.93 14.29
CA TYR A 26 0.29 -5.20 13.81
C TYR A 26 1.26 -5.91 12.86
N PHE A 27 1.78 -5.22 11.84
CA PHE A 27 2.68 -5.83 10.87
C PHE A 27 4.00 -6.30 11.49
N GLU A 28 4.59 -5.54 12.40
CA GLU A 28 5.78 -5.95 13.15
C GLU A 28 5.53 -7.23 13.97
N GLY A 29 4.28 -7.48 14.38
CA GLY A 29 3.87 -8.73 15.04
C GLY A 29 3.56 -9.91 14.11
N VAL A 30 3.56 -9.72 12.78
CA VAL A 30 3.23 -10.79 11.82
C VAL A 30 4.41 -11.74 11.60
N SER A 31 5.63 -11.22 11.52
CA SER A 31 6.83 -12.02 11.23
C SER A 31 8.10 -11.25 11.64
N ASP A 32 9.13 -11.98 12.09
CA ASP A 32 10.48 -11.47 12.39
C ASP A 32 11.47 -11.67 11.23
N GLU A 33 11.01 -12.22 10.10
CA GLU A 33 11.82 -12.42 8.91
C GLU A 33 12.30 -11.08 8.33
N SER A 34 13.60 -10.98 8.03
CA SER A 34 14.26 -9.76 7.52
C SER A 34 13.51 -9.09 6.37
N TRP A 35 13.10 -9.85 5.36
CA TRP A 35 12.37 -9.33 4.20
C TRP A 35 11.01 -8.71 4.57
N TRP A 36 10.37 -9.19 5.63
CA TRP A 36 9.10 -8.66 6.11
C TRP A 36 9.32 -7.37 6.90
N VAL A 37 10.33 -7.35 7.78
CA VAL A 37 10.74 -6.15 8.51
C VAL A 37 11.08 -5.01 7.53
N GLU A 38 11.91 -5.29 6.53
CA GLU A 38 12.27 -4.33 5.48
C GLU A 38 11.04 -3.83 4.69
N LEU A 39 10.06 -4.71 4.41
CA LEU A 39 8.82 -4.33 3.75
C LEU A 39 7.97 -3.38 4.61
N VAL A 40 7.87 -3.63 5.91
CA VAL A 40 7.10 -2.80 6.85
C VAL A 40 7.74 -1.43 7.02
N GLU A 41 9.07 -1.38 7.14
CA GLU A 41 9.84 -0.13 7.18
C GLU A 41 9.64 0.67 5.89
N ALA A 42 9.84 0.06 4.73
CA ALA A 42 9.67 0.73 3.44
C ALA A 42 8.22 1.22 3.21
N TRP A 43 7.22 0.52 3.74
CA TRP A 43 5.85 1.01 3.71
C TRP A 43 5.62 2.19 4.65
N PHE A 44 6.23 2.18 5.83
CA PHE A 44 6.10 3.29 6.77
C PHE A 44 6.75 4.57 6.21
N ASP A 45 7.94 4.46 5.63
CA ASP A 45 8.62 5.55 4.92
C ASP A 45 7.79 6.06 3.74
N PHE A 46 7.09 5.15 3.05
CA PHE A 46 6.18 5.51 1.97
C PHE A 46 4.96 6.30 2.48
N GLU A 47 4.38 5.96 3.64
CA GLU A 47 3.29 6.74 4.24
C GLU A 47 3.79 8.10 4.74
N GLU A 48 5.00 8.16 5.32
CA GLU A 48 5.65 9.40 5.75
C GLU A 48 5.86 10.36 4.57
N ALA A 49 6.40 9.86 3.45
CA ALA A 49 6.60 10.63 2.23
C ALA A 49 5.29 11.13 1.59
N LEU A 50 4.13 10.60 2.01
CA LEU A 50 2.80 11.05 1.60
C LEU A 50 2.10 11.92 2.66
N GLY A 51 2.76 12.20 3.79
CA GLY A 51 2.23 12.99 4.90
C GLY A 51 1.20 12.24 5.74
N PHE A 52 1.36 10.92 5.90
CA PHE A 52 0.47 10.04 6.66
C PHE A 52 -1.03 10.25 6.39
N PRO A 53 -1.46 10.21 5.10
CA PRO A 53 -2.84 10.51 4.75
C PRO A 53 -3.78 9.53 5.45
N ASP A 54 -4.97 10.02 5.79
CA ASP A 54 -6.01 9.13 6.27
C ASP A 54 -6.72 8.41 5.12
N GLY A 55 -7.69 7.55 5.47
CA GLY A 55 -8.49 6.84 4.50
C GLY A 55 -9.69 7.61 3.94
N GLN A 56 -9.85 8.91 4.21
CA GLN A 56 -11.08 9.64 3.84
C GLN A 56 -11.07 10.11 2.39
N ALA A 57 -9.92 10.54 1.89
CA ALA A 57 -9.81 11.05 0.53
C ALA A 57 -9.84 9.90 -0.48
N GLN A 58 -10.85 9.86 -1.35
CA GLN A 58 -10.96 8.82 -2.40
C GLN A 58 -9.75 8.78 -3.35
N LYS A 59 -9.07 9.93 -3.52
CA LYS A 59 -7.80 10.01 -4.26
C LYS A 59 -6.67 9.19 -3.62
N SER A 60 -6.83 8.71 -2.40
CA SER A 60 -5.86 7.86 -1.70
C SER A 60 -6.27 6.39 -1.72
N TRP A 61 -7.33 6.02 -2.44
CA TRP A 61 -7.82 4.63 -2.47
C TRP A 61 -7.24 3.87 -3.65
N LEU A 62 -6.77 2.66 -3.42
CA LEU A 62 -6.48 1.72 -4.49
C LEU A 62 -7.77 1.32 -5.22
N SER A 63 -7.66 1.06 -6.52
CA SER A 63 -8.79 0.55 -7.30
C SER A 63 -9.31 -0.77 -6.70
N PRO A 64 -10.62 -0.90 -6.44
CA PRO A 64 -11.20 -2.15 -5.95
C PRO A 64 -11.30 -3.22 -7.03
N LYS A 65 -11.01 -2.89 -8.30
CA LYS A 65 -11.19 -3.78 -9.44
C LYS A 65 -10.24 -4.98 -9.36
N SER A 66 -10.83 -6.18 -9.35
CA SER A 66 -10.13 -7.47 -9.17
C SER A 66 -9.49 -7.69 -7.80
N ARG A 67 -9.77 -6.84 -6.80
CA ARG A 67 -9.35 -7.06 -5.41
C ARG A 67 -9.91 -8.40 -4.88
N PRO A 68 -9.13 -9.19 -4.12
CA PRO A 68 -9.64 -10.43 -3.53
C PRO A 68 -10.90 -10.20 -2.68
N GLU A 69 -11.83 -11.13 -2.74
CA GLU A 69 -13.11 -11.05 -2.04
C GLU A 69 -12.94 -11.00 -0.52
N GLU A 70 -11.92 -11.68 -0.01
CA GLU A 70 -11.49 -11.67 1.39
C GLU A 70 -11.21 -10.26 1.90
N VAL A 71 -10.64 -9.38 1.06
CA VAL A 71 -10.40 -7.97 1.42
C VAL A 71 -11.71 -7.21 1.51
N ARG A 72 -12.64 -7.42 0.56
CA ARG A 72 -13.97 -6.81 0.61
C ARG A 72 -14.71 -7.25 1.88
N TYR A 73 -14.66 -8.54 2.19
CA TYR A 73 -15.26 -9.10 3.39
C TYR A 73 -14.67 -8.48 4.66
N TRP A 74 -13.35 -8.39 4.77
CA TRP A 74 -12.66 -7.85 5.94
C TRP A 74 -12.93 -6.35 6.14
N ILE A 75 -12.94 -5.55 5.06
CA ILE A 75 -13.32 -4.13 5.10
C ILE A 75 -14.73 -3.95 5.64
N ASN A 76 -15.70 -4.72 5.11
CA ASN A 76 -17.11 -4.66 5.54
C ASN A 76 -17.32 -5.07 7.01
N ARG A 77 -16.35 -5.76 7.60
CA ARG A 77 -16.36 -6.21 9.01
C ARG A 77 -15.60 -5.25 9.95
N GLY A 78 -15.19 -4.09 9.44
CA GLY A 78 -14.54 -3.05 10.22
C GLY A 78 -13.03 -3.22 10.37
N ARG A 79 -12.37 -3.93 9.44
CA ARG A 79 -10.89 -4.03 9.39
C ARG A 79 -10.25 -4.55 10.69
N LYS A 80 -10.89 -5.55 11.31
CA LYS A 80 -10.43 -6.10 12.60
C LYS A 80 -9.15 -6.92 12.40
N TYR A 81 -8.04 -6.50 13.00
CA TYR A 81 -6.74 -7.18 12.89
C TYR A 81 -6.73 -8.56 13.55
N ASP A 82 -7.47 -8.71 14.65
CA ASP A 82 -7.66 -9.99 15.36
C ASP A 82 -8.57 -10.98 14.63
N LYS A 83 -9.18 -10.57 13.51
CA LYS A 83 -10.15 -11.36 12.74
C LYS A 83 -9.87 -11.29 11.24
N PRO A 84 -8.73 -11.85 10.78
CA PRO A 84 -8.44 -11.93 9.35
C PRO A 84 -9.50 -12.76 8.62
N PRO A 85 -9.74 -12.48 7.33
CA PRO A 85 -10.69 -13.25 6.53
C PRO A 85 -10.20 -14.70 6.37
N LYS A 86 -11.14 -15.66 6.34
CA LYS A 86 -10.80 -17.06 6.08
C LYS A 86 -10.46 -17.27 4.61
N ILE A 87 -9.18 -17.55 4.31
CA ILE A 87 -8.73 -17.97 2.98
C ILE A 87 -9.14 -19.43 2.76
N LYS A 88 -10.15 -19.65 1.90
CA LYS A 88 -10.67 -21.00 1.62
C LYS A 88 -9.75 -21.83 0.72
N SER A 89 -9.08 -21.16 -0.21
CA SER A 89 -8.20 -21.77 -1.21
C SER A 89 -7.03 -20.83 -1.43
N LEU A 90 -5.86 -21.20 -0.91
CA LEU A 90 -4.64 -20.42 -1.09
C LEU A 90 -4.26 -20.25 -2.58
N PRO A 91 -4.39 -21.27 -3.46
CA PRO A 91 -4.15 -21.08 -4.89
C PRO A 91 -5.09 -20.05 -5.53
N SER A 92 -6.39 -20.08 -5.19
CA SER A 92 -7.36 -19.13 -5.74
C SER A 92 -7.17 -17.73 -5.19
N PHE A 93 -6.83 -17.61 -3.91
CA PHE A 93 -6.52 -16.35 -3.26
C PHE A 93 -5.27 -15.71 -3.88
N SER A 94 -4.17 -16.46 -3.97
CA SER A 94 -2.90 -15.95 -4.51
C SER A 94 -3.02 -15.57 -5.99
N ALA A 95 -3.77 -16.32 -6.80
CA ALA A 95 -4.06 -15.96 -8.18
C ALA A 95 -4.85 -14.63 -8.29
N GLN A 96 -5.86 -14.43 -7.44
CA GLN A 96 -6.61 -13.17 -7.40
C GLN A 96 -5.76 -12.00 -6.90
N PHE A 97 -4.94 -12.23 -5.87
CA PHE A 97 -4.00 -11.23 -5.36
C PHE A 97 -3.02 -10.78 -6.45
N ARG A 98 -2.39 -11.73 -7.18
CA ARG A 98 -1.49 -11.42 -8.30
C ARG A 98 -2.19 -10.62 -9.39
N LYS A 99 -3.42 -11.00 -9.76
CA LYS A 99 -4.23 -10.27 -10.74
C LYS A 99 -4.54 -8.85 -10.29
N TRP A 100 -4.87 -8.66 -9.01
CA TRP A 100 -5.11 -7.33 -8.45
C TRP A 100 -3.84 -6.48 -8.47
N TRP A 101 -2.74 -7.04 -7.97
CA TRP A 101 -1.44 -6.35 -7.93
C TRP A 101 -0.96 -5.95 -9.32
N ALA A 102 -1.01 -6.86 -10.29
CA ALA A 102 -0.67 -6.59 -11.69
C ALA A 102 -1.45 -5.41 -12.27
N ARG A 103 -2.75 -5.29 -11.95
CA ARG A 103 -3.60 -4.20 -12.43
C ARG A 103 -3.28 -2.84 -11.82
N LEU A 104 -2.75 -2.82 -10.59
CA LEU A 104 -2.33 -1.58 -9.92
C LEU A 104 -0.97 -1.09 -10.42
N GLN A 105 -0.17 -1.97 -11.03
CA GLN A 105 1.15 -1.60 -11.53
C GLN A 105 1.07 -0.76 -12.81
N PRO A 106 2.07 0.13 -13.02
CA PRO A 106 2.28 0.78 -14.30
C PRO A 106 2.30 -0.21 -15.48
N SER A 107 1.85 0.23 -16.67
CA SER A 107 1.97 -0.57 -17.91
C SER A 107 3.36 -1.09 -18.16
N ASP A 108 4.39 -0.30 -17.84
CA ASP A 108 5.80 -0.62 -18.02
C ASP A 108 6.23 -1.89 -17.25
N ARG A 109 5.52 -2.21 -16.17
CA ARG A 109 5.75 -3.38 -15.32
C ARG A 109 4.87 -4.58 -15.66
N ARG A 110 3.85 -4.38 -16.51
CA ARG A 110 2.94 -5.44 -16.95
C ARG A 110 3.54 -6.09 -18.19
N ASP A 111 3.66 -7.40 -18.13
CA ASP A 111 4.02 -8.20 -19.29
C ASP A 111 2.81 -8.38 -20.20
N LEU A 112 3.01 -8.42 -21.52
CA LEU A 112 1.91 -8.59 -22.50
C LEU A 112 1.31 -10.00 -22.44
N GLU A 113 2.06 -10.98 -21.94
CA GLU A 113 1.65 -12.38 -21.78
C GLU A 113 1.16 -12.68 -20.35
N ASP A 114 0.97 -11.65 -19.50
CA ASP A 114 0.57 -11.79 -18.09
C ASP A 114 1.50 -12.72 -17.27
N VAL A 115 2.79 -12.77 -17.63
CA VAL A 115 3.79 -13.61 -16.96
C VAL A 115 4.09 -13.08 -15.56
N TRP A 116 4.24 -14.02 -14.61
CA TRP A 116 4.65 -13.74 -13.24
C TRP A 116 6.08 -14.24 -12.98
N PRO A 117 6.94 -13.48 -12.29
CA PRO A 117 6.69 -12.18 -11.66
C PRO A 117 6.61 -11.03 -12.67
N LEU A 118 5.99 -9.93 -12.23
CA LEU A 118 5.92 -8.69 -13.02
C LEU A 118 7.31 -8.15 -13.35
N LEU A 119 7.40 -7.44 -14.46
CA LEU A 119 8.64 -6.78 -14.89
C LEU A 119 9.07 -5.74 -13.85
N LYS A 120 10.39 -5.58 -13.71
CA LYS A 120 11.01 -4.62 -12.78
C LYS A 120 11.40 -3.30 -13.47
N ASN A 121 10.81 -3.00 -14.62
CA ASN A 121 11.05 -1.77 -15.35
C ASN A 121 10.56 -0.57 -14.53
N VAL A 122 11.39 0.46 -14.41
CA VAL A 122 11.01 1.73 -13.79
C VAL A 122 10.37 2.61 -14.87
N PRO A 123 9.11 3.04 -14.72
CA PRO A 123 8.49 3.96 -15.66
C PRO A 123 9.28 5.27 -15.75
N ALA A 124 9.49 5.77 -16.97
CA ALA A 124 10.20 7.04 -17.20
C ALA A 124 9.44 8.26 -16.62
N ASP A 125 8.11 8.17 -16.58
CA ASP A 125 7.23 9.19 -15.99
C ASP A 125 6.72 8.72 -14.63
N ALA A 126 7.07 9.47 -13.58
CA ALA A 126 6.66 9.20 -12.20
C ALA A 126 5.14 9.20 -12.02
N ASN A 127 4.38 9.93 -12.84
CA ASN A 127 2.91 9.97 -12.77
C ASN A 127 2.27 8.61 -13.10
N ARG A 128 3.00 7.71 -13.77
CA ARG A 128 2.51 6.34 -14.05
C ARG A 128 2.35 5.50 -12.80
N TRP A 129 2.95 5.90 -11.68
CA TRP A 129 2.73 5.28 -10.38
C TRP A 129 1.44 5.71 -9.70
N SER A 130 0.68 6.66 -10.26
CA SER A 130 -0.49 7.25 -9.60
C SER A 130 -1.52 6.22 -9.13
N ASP A 131 -1.69 5.09 -9.79
CA ASP A 131 -2.64 4.05 -9.37
C ASP A 131 -2.21 3.28 -8.10
N VAL A 132 -0.92 3.24 -7.79
CA VAL A 132 -0.36 2.54 -6.61
C VAL A 132 0.27 3.49 -5.58
N LYS A 133 0.66 4.71 -5.98
CA LYS A 133 1.13 5.80 -5.11
C LYS A 133 -0.05 6.39 -4.33
N ARG A 134 -0.61 5.57 -3.44
CA ARG A 134 -1.80 5.82 -2.65
C ARG A 134 -1.49 5.43 -1.21
N GLY A 135 -1.48 6.41 -0.29
CA GLY A 135 -1.31 6.17 1.14
C GLY A 135 -2.64 5.94 1.86
N GLY A 136 -2.60 5.83 3.18
CA GLY A 136 -3.78 5.72 4.01
C GLY A 136 -4.30 4.28 4.13
N CYS A 137 -5.29 4.08 5.00
CA CYS A 137 -5.85 2.76 5.29
C CYS A 137 -6.66 2.13 4.13
N ASN A 138 -6.72 2.78 2.96
CA ASN A 138 -7.26 2.24 1.71
C ASN A 138 -6.22 2.24 0.56
N GLY A 139 -4.98 2.62 0.86
CA GLY A 139 -3.84 2.69 -0.05
C GLY A 139 -3.00 1.40 -0.07
N LEU A 140 -1.69 1.54 -0.22
CA LEU A 140 -0.72 0.44 -0.29
C LEU A 140 -0.78 -0.49 0.94
N PHE A 141 -1.16 0.04 2.10
CA PHE A 141 -1.53 -0.72 3.29
C PHE A 141 -2.38 -1.96 2.99
N MET A 142 -3.37 -1.85 2.10
CA MET A 142 -4.27 -2.97 1.75
C MET A 142 -3.55 -4.14 1.06
N VAL A 143 -2.46 -3.88 0.35
CA VAL A 143 -1.65 -4.91 -0.31
C VAL A 143 -0.86 -5.68 0.74
N ILE A 144 -0.26 -4.97 1.70
CA ILE A 144 0.52 -5.57 2.79
C ILE A 144 -0.38 -6.33 3.75
N MET A 145 -1.57 -5.78 4.04
CA MET A 145 -2.60 -6.50 4.80
C MET A 145 -2.96 -7.84 4.16
N CYS A 146 -3.07 -7.92 2.82
CA CYS A 146 -3.25 -9.20 2.16
C CYS A 146 -2.09 -10.12 2.53
N LEU A 147 -0.84 -9.72 2.21
CA LEU A 147 0.35 -10.53 2.45
C LEU A 147 0.48 -11.02 3.90
N SER A 148 -0.07 -10.29 4.89
CA SER A 148 -0.08 -10.72 6.29
C SER A 148 -0.99 -11.92 6.61
N TRP A 149 -1.86 -12.34 5.69
CA TRP A 149 -2.86 -13.39 5.95
C TRP A 149 -2.40 -14.81 5.62
N TRP A 150 -1.28 -15.02 4.92
CA TRP A 150 -0.80 -16.35 4.53
C TRP A 150 0.72 -16.44 4.38
#